data_AF-A0A969M6G2-F1
#
_entry.id   AF-A0A969M6G2-F1
#
_cell.length_a   1.000
_cell.length_b   1.000
_cell.length_c   1.000
_cell.angle_alpha   90.00
_cell.angle_beta   90.00
_cell.angle_gamma   90.00
#
_symmetry.space_group_name_H-M   'P 1'
#
loop_
_entity.id
_entity.type
_entity.pdbx_description
1 polymer ?
#
loop_
_entity_poly.entity_id
_entity_poly.type
_entity_poly.pdbx_seq_one_letter_code
_entity_poly.pdbx_strand_id
1 'polypeptide(L)'
;MKSFRKSNVASWMIRSISEITVFGPSHEEEVAERRAKAKPLFDSPEAFNLVNRPYVEYFNRVTRNCCATGRDTVDAALVMTWQKQMGMEQDGRVSYQTLQRAKAEAKKEKDKVQADQAEIEQLPEAADAFDGIALLPVVEKRLPVHDIHTAAAIECGIYRLVPHIRDAPRRVIVYYIAYNPNAKRAEFVVGPKALATFRAEHTELMIVAGNFFGVFGVQPHEVSAAQIGHFALQGNWEAMLEAWSNSWREALKSPTWWLQAIGATAGATIAGRSAAATRLELEAAEAEHAAKAKAVELEAADGGHSLTRHGPEVSDAHLEARVKTGYAPPDAAGNRVFSPTPASTRFKDHQTWLETRQKALETIAKKEGIDLSKPPPPGTETTIGGTVEHHRPIDEGFIAKQESAHKIPHPRTGKLSRVHSSTQAVAGITRTRTIVQWDGHQWKVTQHFPEATGWDNATGTYLDAAEFSVP
;
A
#
# COMPACT_ATOMS: atom_id res chain seq x y z
N MET A 1 -6.80 4.10 40.19
CA MET A 1 -5.36 4.09 39.87
C MET A 1 -4.52 3.05 40.64
N LYS A 2 -5.01 2.37 41.69
CA LYS A 2 -4.20 1.41 42.48
C LYS A 2 -3.97 0.00 41.87
N SER A 3 -4.41 -0.29 40.65
CA SER A 3 -4.26 -1.63 40.04
C SER A 3 -3.44 -1.70 38.75
N PHE A 4 -2.59 -0.70 38.47
CA PHE A 4 -1.58 -0.83 37.42
C PHE A 4 -0.49 -1.81 37.90
N ARG A 5 -0.54 -3.07 37.44
CA ARG A 5 0.38 -4.14 37.85
C ARG A 5 1.83 -3.77 37.49
N LYS A 6 2.74 -3.89 38.47
CA LYS A 6 4.17 -3.51 38.39
C LYS A 6 4.93 -4.14 37.21
N SER A 7 4.53 -5.32 36.73
CA SER A 7 5.17 -6.01 35.60
C SER A 7 4.97 -5.30 34.26
N ASN A 8 3.82 -4.67 34.04
CA ASN A 8 3.55 -3.94 32.80
C ASN A 8 4.31 -2.62 32.72
N VAL A 9 4.69 -2.04 33.87
CA VAL A 9 5.42 -0.77 33.95
C VAL A 9 6.90 -0.96 33.58
N ALA A 10 7.53 -2.06 33.99
CA ALA A 10 8.92 -2.36 33.66
C ALA A 10 9.10 -2.64 32.16
N SER A 11 8.27 -3.52 31.59
CA SER A 11 8.30 -3.84 30.14
C SER A 11 8.00 -2.61 29.27
N TRP A 12 7.13 -1.71 29.76
CA TRP A 12 6.81 -0.43 29.12
C TRP A 12 7.96 0.60 29.22
N MET A 13 8.62 0.75 30.38
CA MET A 13 9.78 1.64 30.54
C MET A 13 10.94 1.24 29.63
N ILE A 14 11.17 -0.06 29.44
CA ILE A 14 12.23 -0.58 28.55
C ILE A 14 12.02 -0.11 27.11
N ARG A 15 10.78 -0.13 26.62
CA ARG A 15 10.42 0.26 25.26
C ARG A 15 10.48 1.78 25.05
N SER A 16 10.09 2.55 26.07
CA SER A 16 10.15 4.02 26.01
C SER A 16 11.57 4.57 26.14
N ILE A 17 12.45 3.96 26.93
CA ILE A 17 13.83 4.42 27.12
C ILE A 17 14.67 4.21 25.85
N SER A 18 14.40 3.18 25.04
CA SER A 18 15.05 2.97 23.74
C SER A 18 14.65 4.01 22.67
N GLU A 19 13.54 4.74 22.86
CA GLU A 19 13.04 5.76 21.94
C GLU A 19 13.44 7.19 22.36
N ILE A 20 14.10 7.37 23.50
CA ILE A 20 14.59 8.68 23.95
C ILE A 20 15.90 8.97 23.20
N THR A 21 15.79 9.71 22.10
CA THR A 21 16.92 10.34 21.41
C THR A 21 17.62 11.29 22.38
N VAL A 22 18.94 11.13 22.58
CA VAL A 22 19.76 12.10 23.31
C VAL A 22 19.76 13.40 22.49
N PHE A 23 19.04 14.43 22.96
CA PHE A 23 19.01 15.74 22.30
C PHE A 23 20.39 16.40 22.42
N GLY A 24 20.94 16.84 21.28
CA GLY A 24 22.23 17.54 21.22
C GLY A 24 22.16 18.98 21.75
N PRO A 25 23.33 19.61 21.99
CA PRO A 25 23.45 20.91 22.66
C PRO A 25 22.69 22.07 22.00
N SER A 26 22.39 21.99 20.69
CA SER A 26 21.62 23.02 19.97
C SER A 26 20.17 23.14 20.43
N HIS A 27 19.61 22.08 21.02
CA HIS A 27 18.25 22.14 21.59
C HIS A 27 18.24 22.76 23.00
N GLU A 28 19.38 22.73 23.71
CA GLU A 28 19.49 23.33 25.05
C GLU A 28 19.47 24.87 24.99
N GLU A 29 20.11 25.47 23.99
CA GLU A 29 20.05 26.93 23.77
C GLU A 29 18.63 27.40 23.43
N GLU A 30 17.94 26.65 22.57
CA GLU A 30 16.57 26.98 22.15
C GLU A 30 15.57 26.89 23.34
N VAL A 31 15.72 25.88 24.20
CA VAL A 31 14.88 25.72 25.40
C VAL A 31 15.24 26.74 26.48
N ALA A 32 16.52 27.08 26.66
CA ALA A 32 16.98 28.10 27.61
C ALA A 32 16.48 29.50 27.21
N GLU A 33 16.52 29.84 25.92
CA GLU A 33 16.00 31.12 25.40
C GLU A 33 14.49 31.23 25.59
N ARG A 34 13.73 30.15 25.32
CA ARG A 34 12.29 30.10 25.58
C ARG A 34 11.96 30.24 27.07
N ARG A 35 12.76 29.64 27.96
CA ARG A 35 12.62 29.77 29.43
C ARG A 35 12.93 31.18 29.93
N ALA A 36 13.96 31.83 29.41
CA ALA A 36 14.29 33.21 29.76
C ALA A 36 13.15 34.18 29.40
N LYS A 37 12.48 33.93 28.27
CA LYS A 37 11.31 34.68 27.82
C LYS A 37 10.02 34.37 28.61
N ALA A 38 9.92 33.17 29.23
CA ALA A 38 8.73 32.72 29.97
C ALA A 38 8.81 32.87 31.49
N LYS A 39 9.91 33.42 32.04
CA LYS A 39 10.13 33.54 33.50
C LYS A 39 9.02 34.28 34.29
N PRO A 40 8.27 35.27 33.73
CA PRO A 40 7.13 35.86 34.43
C PRO A 40 5.78 35.15 34.18
N LEU A 41 5.75 34.00 33.49
CA LEU A 41 4.52 33.31 33.06
C LEU A 41 4.23 32.00 33.83
N PHE A 42 5.02 31.60 34.82
CA PHE A 42 4.82 30.29 35.49
C PHE A 42 3.64 30.21 36.46
N ASP A 43 2.86 31.29 36.64
CA ASP A 43 1.78 31.35 37.63
C ASP A 43 0.44 30.80 37.14
N SER A 44 0.34 30.30 35.90
CA SER A 44 -0.90 29.70 35.36
C SER A 44 -0.68 28.29 34.77
N PRO A 45 -1.63 27.35 34.99
CA PRO A 45 -1.60 26.01 34.38
C PRO A 45 -1.51 26.05 32.84
N GLU A 46 -2.10 27.05 32.20
CA GLU A 46 -2.07 27.23 30.75
C GLU A 46 -0.65 27.55 30.24
N ALA A 47 0.09 28.39 30.97
CA ALA A 47 1.46 28.73 30.62
C ALA A 47 2.42 27.54 30.85
N PHE A 48 2.20 26.75 31.91
CA PHE A 48 2.92 25.49 32.11
C PHE A 48 2.69 24.51 30.93
N ASN A 49 1.43 24.34 30.53
CA ASN A 49 1.05 23.44 29.44
C ASN A 49 1.57 23.93 28.07
N LEU A 50 1.64 25.24 27.85
CA LEU A 50 2.17 25.80 26.61
C LEU A 50 3.68 25.59 26.47
N VAL A 51 4.45 25.83 27.55
CA VAL A 51 5.91 25.65 27.57
C VAL A 51 6.29 24.16 27.50
N ASN A 52 5.48 23.29 28.10
CA ASN A 52 5.74 21.85 28.19
C ASN A 52 4.86 21.03 27.23
N ARG A 53 4.29 21.64 26.19
CA ARG A 53 3.33 21.01 25.27
C ARG A 53 3.78 19.63 24.72
N PRO A 54 5.04 19.42 24.31
CA PRO A 54 5.49 18.10 23.85
C PRO A 54 5.41 17.02 24.96
N TYR A 55 5.68 17.40 26.21
CA TYR A 55 5.58 16.51 27.37
C TYR A 55 4.12 16.22 27.75
N VAL A 56 3.25 17.22 27.64
CA VAL A 56 1.80 17.09 27.87
C VAL A 56 1.17 16.18 26.82
N GLU A 57 1.53 16.36 25.54
CA GLU A 57 1.08 15.49 24.45
C GLU A 57 1.60 14.05 24.61
N TYR A 58 2.87 13.87 24.98
CA TYR A 58 3.44 12.57 25.30
C TYR A 58 2.74 11.90 26.50
N PHE A 59 2.51 12.66 27.58
CA PHE A 59 1.81 12.19 28.78
C PHE A 59 0.37 11.79 28.47
N ASN A 60 -0.38 12.59 27.71
CA ASN A 60 -1.74 12.30 27.29
C ASN A 60 -1.81 11.05 26.41
N ARG A 61 -0.87 10.90 25.47
CA ARG A 61 -0.72 9.70 24.65
C ARG A 61 -0.46 8.45 25.48
N VAL A 62 0.46 8.54 26.45
CA VAL A 62 0.87 7.41 27.30
C VAL A 62 -0.21 7.04 28.32
N THR A 63 -0.90 8.02 28.89
CA THR A 63 -1.95 7.81 29.89
C THR A 63 -3.33 7.62 29.28
N ARG A 64 -3.45 7.50 27.96
CA ARG A 64 -4.74 7.39 27.24
C ARG A 64 -5.75 8.46 27.66
N ASN A 65 -5.31 9.70 27.84
CA ASN A 65 -6.13 10.84 28.25
C ASN A 65 -6.83 10.71 29.62
N CYS A 66 -6.36 9.84 30.53
CA CYS A 66 -7.01 9.62 31.83
C CYS A 66 -6.99 10.84 32.76
N CYS A 67 -6.10 11.81 32.51
CA CYS A 67 -5.84 12.96 33.37
C CYS A 67 -6.19 14.30 32.72
N ALA A 68 -6.87 14.28 31.56
CA ALA A 68 -7.27 15.47 30.84
C ALA A 68 -8.62 15.97 31.37
N THR A 69 -8.71 17.24 31.77
CA THR A 69 -9.99 17.89 32.15
C THR A 69 -10.67 18.58 30.95
N GLY A 70 -10.10 18.41 29.75
CA GLY A 70 -10.55 18.93 28.44
C GLY A 70 -9.51 18.57 27.37
N ARG A 71 -9.73 18.92 26.09
CA ARG A 71 -8.79 18.59 24.99
C ARG A 71 -7.42 19.28 25.13
N ASP A 72 -7.32 20.37 25.89
CA ASP A 72 -6.15 21.25 25.90
C ASP A 72 -5.57 21.57 27.29
N THR A 73 -6.11 20.98 28.36
CA THR A 73 -5.62 21.23 29.74
C THR A 73 -5.37 19.93 30.49
N VAL A 74 -4.13 19.80 30.99
CA VAL A 74 -3.74 18.75 31.94
C VAL A 74 -3.45 19.41 33.27
N ASP A 75 -3.92 18.79 34.36
CA ASP A 75 -3.63 19.25 35.71
C ASP A 75 -2.12 19.14 35.99
N ALA A 76 -1.47 20.29 36.11
CA ALA A 76 -0.03 20.40 36.33
C ALA A 76 0.41 19.66 37.62
N ALA A 77 -0.44 19.58 38.65
CA ALA A 77 -0.12 18.85 39.87
C ALA A 77 -0.11 17.34 39.64
N LEU A 78 -0.98 16.81 38.77
CA LEU A 78 -0.96 15.41 38.36
C LEU A 78 0.28 15.07 37.52
N VAL A 79 0.68 15.97 36.60
CA VAL A 79 1.90 15.80 35.79
C VAL A 79 3.13 15.79 36.69
N MET A 80 3.26 16.76 37.60
CA MET A 80 4.40 16.84 38.54
C MET A 80 4.44 15.65 39.50
N THR A 81 3.27 15.17 39.96
CA THR A 81 3.18 13.96 40.80
C THR A 81 3.62 12.73 40.02
N TRP A 82 3.20 12.58 38.77
CA TRP A 82 3.63 11.49 37.90
C TRP A 82 5.13 11.57 37.59
N GLN A 83 5.65 12.73 37.19
CA GLN A 83 7.09 12.96 36.96
C GLN A 83 7.91 12.54 38.18
N LYS A 84 7.50 12.95 39.39
CA LYS A 84 8.14 12.56 40.64
C LYS A 84 8.05 11.05 40.91
N GLN A 85 6.91 10.42 40.64
CA GLN A 85 6.75 8.95 40.75
C GLN A 85 7.63 8.18 39.77
N MET A 86 7.93 8.78 38.62
CA MET A 86 8.79 8.23 37.57
C MET A 86 10.28 8.57 37.79
N GLY A 87 10.61 9.28 38.88
CA GLY A 87 11.98 9.69 39.19
C GLY A 87 12.55 10.71 38.20
N MET A 88 11.68 11.54 37.61
CA MET A 88 12.03 12.68 36.76
C MET A 88 12.32 13.90 37.63
N GLU A 89 13.38 14.63 37.30
CA GLU A 89 13.79 15.90 37.87
C GLU A 89 12.82 17.03 37.43
N GLN A 90 12.88 18.19 38.10
CA GLN A 90 11.96 19.32 37.84
C GLN A 90 12.05 19.88 36.42
N ASP A 91 13.12 19.57 35.68
CA ASP A 91 13.31 19.95 34.28
C ASP A 91 12.86 18.88 33.29
N GLY A 92 12.24 17.79 33.77
CA GLY A 92 11.78 16.67 32.95
C GLY A 92 12.87 15.65 32.61
N ARG A 93 14.10 15.79 33.14
CA ARG A 93 15.17 14.80 32.93
C ARG A 93 14.98 13.61 33.87
N VAL A 94 15.23 12.39 33.41
CA VAL A 94 15.29 11.22 34.29
C VAL A 94 16.67 11.24 34.94
N SER A 95 16.74 11.20 36.28
CA SER A 95 18.05 11.20 36.95
C SER A 95 18.91 10.03 36.44
N TYR A 96 20.22 10.23 36.35
CA TYR A 96 21.14 9.17 35.91
C TYR A 96 20.98 7.89 36.75
N GLN A 97 20.73 8.02 38.05
CA GLN A 97 20.47 6.89 38.95
C GLN A 97 19.18 6.15 38.61
N THR A 98 18.10 6.87 38.32
CA THR A 98 16.82 6.29 37.86
C THR A 98 17.03 5.52 36.55
N LEU A 99 17.78 6.09 35.60
CA LEU A 99 18.10 5.43 34.33
C LEU A 99 18.94 4.16 34.53
N GLN A 100 19.96 4.21 35.38
CA GLN A 100 20.79 3.04 35.68
C GLN A 100 20.00 1.93 36.37
N ARG A 101 19.10 2.29 37.31
CA ARG A 101 18.19 1.33 37.94
C ARG A 101 17.24 0.71 36.93
N ALA A 102 16.64 1.50 36.04
CA ALA A 102 15.77 0.98 34.98
C ALA A 102 16.52 0.04 34.03
N LYS A 103 17.77 0.37 33.66
CA LYS A 103 18.64 -0.51 32.86
C LYS A 103 18.96 -1.82 33.60
N ALA A 104 19.24 -1.76 34.90
CA ALA A 104 19.51 -2.94 35.71
C ALA A 104 18.27 -3.84 35.87
N GLU A 105 17.09 -3.26 36.12
CA GLU A 105 15.82 -3.99 36.18
C GLU A 105 15.47 -4.59 34.81
N ALA A 106 15.70 -3.86 33.72
CA ALA A 106 15.52 -4.33 32.35
C ALA A 106 16.42 -5.51 32.02
N LYS A 107 17.71 -5.42 32.40
CA LYS A 107 18.66 -6.51 32.24
C LYS A 107 18.22 -7.73 33.03
N LYS A 108 17.84 -7.56 34.31
CA LYS A 108 17.35 -8.65 35.14
C LYS A 108 16.12 -9.34 34.54
N GLU A 109 15.17 -8.58 34.01
CA GLU A 109 13.99 -9.15 33.35
C GLU A 109 14.35 -9.87 32.05
N LYS A 110 15.26 -9.30 31.25
CA LYS A 110 15.77 -9.95 30.03
C LYS A 110 16.49 -11.26 30.37
N ASP A 111 17.38 -11.25 31.36
CA ASP A 111 18.12 -12.42 31.81
C ASP A 111 17.16 -13.50 32.32
N LYS A 112 16.09 -13.10 33.04
CA LYS A 112 15.03 -14.01 33.48
C LYS A 112 14.26 -14.62 32.31
N VAL A 113 13.81 -13.81 31.34
CA VAL A 113 13.09 -14.30 30.14
C VAL A 113 13.96 -15.27 29.34
N GLN A 114 15.26 -14.98 29.20
CA GLN A 114 16.21 -15.88 28.55
C GLN A 114 16.40 -17.19 29.31
N ALA A 115 16.46 -17.15 30.64
CA ALA A 115 16.53 -18.34 31.48
C ALA A 115 15.26 -19.19 31.37
N ASP A 116 14.08 -18.56 31.47
CA ASP A 116 12.78 -19.24 31.32
C ASP A 116 12.65 -19.88 29.94
N GLN A 117 13.09 -19.18 28.88
CA GLN A 117 13.11 -19.71 27.51
C GLN A 117 14.06 -20.91 27.37
N ALA A 118 15.27 -20.82 27.92
CA ALA A 118 16.23 -21.93 27.89
C ALA A 118 15.72 -23.15 28.64
N GLU A 119 15.03 -22.96 29.77
CA GLU A 119 14.37 -24.04 30.51
C GLU A 119 13.28 -24.69 29.66
N ILE A 120 12.41 -23.90 29.02
CA ILE A 120 11.33 -24.40 28.15
C ILE A 120 11.89 -25.21 26.99
N GLU A 121 12.95 -24.72 26.32
CA GLU A 121 13.57 -25.43 25.19
C GLU A 121 14.24 -26.76 25.59
N GLN A 122 14.52 -26.97 26.87
CA GLN A 122 15.09 -28.21 27.40
C GLN A 122 14.04 -29.20 27.91
N LEU A 123 12.77 -28.80 27.97
CA LEU A 123 11.72 -29.71 28.42
C LEU A 123 11.55 -30.87 27.43
N PRO A 124 11.41 -32.11 27.92
CA PRO A 124 11.14 -33.26 27.05
C PRO A 124 9.81 -33.11 26.32
N GLU A 125 9.68 -33.74 25.16
CA GLU A 125 8.41 -33.83 24.45
C GLU A 125 7.45 -34.80 25.14
N ALA A 126 6.16 -34.46 25.11
CA ALA A 126 5.11 -35.40 25.53
C ALA A 126 5.02 -36.56 24.53
N ALA A 127 4.63 -37.76 24.98
CA ALA A 127 4.45 -38.91 24.10
C ALA A 127 3.38 -38.68 23.03
N ASP A 128 2.40 -37.83 23.33
CA ASP A 128 1.31 -37.37 22.46
C ASP A 128 1.54 -35.92 21.95
N ALA A 129 2.79 -35.43 21.96
CA ALA A 129 3.09 -34.12 21.43
C ALA A 129 2.66 -34.00 19.96
N PHE A 130 2.20 -32.81 19.57
CA PHE A 130 1.86 -32.55 18.18
C PHE A 130 3.10 -32.72 17.29
N ASP A 131 2.95 -33.37 16.14
CA ASP A 131 4.04 -33.62 15.20
C ASP A 131 3.88 -32.75 13.94
N GLY A 132 4.91 -31.97 13.62
CA GLY A 132 4.94 -31.08 12.45
C GLY A 132 4.50 -29.63 12.70
N ILE A 133 4.13 -28.94 11.62
CA ILE A 133 3.65 -27.54 11.59
C ILE A 133 2.31 -27.55 10.86
N ALA A 134 1.29 -26.94 11.45
CA ALA A 134 -0.02 -26.80 10.80
C ALA A 134 -0.68 -25.48 11.17
N LEU A 135 -1.57 -25.00 10.30
CA LEU A 135 -2.43 -23.87 10.60
C LEU A 135 -3.36 -24.23 11.77
N LEU A 136 -3.43 -23.37 12.79
CA LEU A 136 -4.20 -23.65 14.01
C LEU A 136 -5.65 -24.06 13.72
N PRO A 137 -6.42 -23.35 12.88
CA PRO A 137 -7.81 -23.75 12.57
C PRO A 137 -7.95 -25.17 12.02
N VAL A 138 -6.92 -25.69 11.33
CA VAL A 138 -6.91 -27.02 10.72
C VAL A 138 -6.80 -28.13 11.78
N VAL A 139 -6.07 -27.89 12.86
CA VAL A 139 -5.73 -28.92 13.85
C VAL A 139 -6.28 -28.67 15.25
N GLU A 140 -6.88 -27.50 15.53
CA GLU A 140 -7.32 -27.07 16.86
C GLU A 140 -8.16 -28.13 17.60
N LYS A 141 -9.12 -28.75 16.92
CA LYS A 141 -10.01 -29.78 17.51
C LYS A 141 -9.31 -31.10 17.84
N ARG A 142 -8.07 -31.29 17.40
CA ARG A 142 -7.29 -32.52 17.57
C ARG A 142 -6.07 -32.33 18.47
N LEU A 143 -5.85 -31.12 18.96
CA LEU A 143 -4.78 -30.86 19.92
C LEU A 143 -5.12 -31.55 21.24
N PRO A 144 -4.13 -32.09 21.96
CA PRO A 144 -4.33 -32.45 23.35
C PRO A 144 -4.77 -31.21 24.13
N VAL A 145 -5.78 -31.31 24.98
CA VAL A 145 -6.34 -30.16 25.74
C VAL A 145 -6.33 -30.35 27.26
N HIS A 146 -6.08 -31.57 27.73
CA HIS A 146 -6.16 -31.89 29.15
C HIS A 146 -4.83 -31.63 29.88
N ASP A 147 -4.92 -30.97 31.03
CA ASP A 147 -3.81 -30.66 31.94
C ASP A 147 -2.68 -29.83 31.31
N ILE A 148 -3.06 -28.93 30.40
CA ILE A 148 -2.13 -28.05 29.69
C ILE A 148 -2.23 -26.63 30.24
N HIS A 149 -1.07 -26.01 30.50
CA HIS A 149 -0.95 -24.59 30.78
C HIS A 149 0.08 -23.94 29.84
N THR A 150 0.07 -22.61 29.79
CA THR A 150 1.02 -21.85 28.96
C THR A 150 2.19 -21.32 29.80
N ALA A 151 3.37 -21.21 29.18
CA ALA A 151 4.53 -20.55 29.78
C ALA A 151 4.94 -19.29 28.99
N ALA A 152 6.08 -18.70 29.36
CA ALA A 152 6.60 -17.50 28.71
C ALA A 152 6.76 -17.73 27.19
N ALA A 153 6.30 -16.76 26.40
CA ALA A 153 6.38 -16.84 24.95
C ALA A 153 7.83 -16.66 24.48
N ILE A 154 8.19 -17.39 23.43
CA ILE A 154 9.49 -17.32 22.77
C ILE A 154 9.35 -16.45 21.52
N GLU A 155 10.19 -15.43 21.38
CA GLU A 155 10.20 -14.58 20.18
C GLU A 155 10.85 -15.33 19.00
N CYS A 156 10.19 -15.30 17.84
CA CYS A 156 10.60 -16.00 16.63
C CYS A 156 10.22 -15.17 15.39
N GLY A 157 11.12 -14.26 15.00
CA GLY A 157 10.85 -13.33 13.90
C GLY A 157 9.66 -12.43 14.22
N ILE A 158 8.61 -12.51 13.41
CA ILE A 158 7.35 -11.80 13.68
C ILE A 158 6.42 -12.55 14.65
N TYR A 159 6.71 -13.81 14.97
CA TYR A 159 5.84 -14.65 15.79
C TYR A 159 6.27 -14.67 17.25
N ARG A 160 5.29 -14.87 18.13
CA ARG A 160 5.46 -15.27 19.52
C ARG A 160 5.00 -16.70 19.69
N LEU A 161 5.93 -17.60 19.99
CA LEU A 161 5.65 -19.02 20.20
C LEU A 161 5.26 -19.24 21.66
N VAL A 162 4.00 -19.57 21.92
CA VAL A 162 3.46 -19.82 23.26
C VAL A 162 3.50 -21.33 23.53
N PRO A 163 4.42 -21.81 24.38
CA PRO A 163 4.51 -23.23 24.72
C PRO A 163 3.28 -23.67 25.52
N HIS A 164 2.78 -24.85 25.19
CA HIS A 164 1.71 -25.54 25.89
C HIS A 164 2.30 -26.78 26.58
N ILE A 165 2.30 -26.76 27.91
CA ILE A 165 3.08 -27.66 28.78
C ILE A 165 2.12 -28.47 29.65
N ARG A 166 2.45 -29.75 29.87
CA ARG A 166 1.77 -30.63 30.85
C ARG A 166 2.73 -30.91 32.02
N ASP A 167 2.27 -30.78 33.26
CA ASP A 167 3.14 -30.87 34.46
C ASP A 167 3.43 -32.29 34.96
N ALA A 168 2.58 -33.28 34.63
CA ALA A 168 2.60 -34.59 35.27
C ALA A 168 2.95 -35.74 34.30
N PRO A 169 3.78 -36.73 34.71
CA PRO A 169 4.60 -36.80 35.93
C PRO A 169 5.91 -35.98 35.87
N ARG A 170 6.20 -35.39 34.71
CA ARG A 170 7.29 -34.43 34.48
C ARG A 170 6.77 -33.35 33.56
N ARG A 171 7.31 -32.13 33.65
CA ARG A 171 7.02 -31.05 32.70
C ARG A 171 7.45 -31.47 31.30
N VAL A 172 6.48 -31.57 30.40
CA VAL A 172 6.67 -31.95 29.00
C VAL A 172 6.02 -30.94 28.08
N ILE A 173 6.61 -30.70 26.92
CA ILE A 173 6.01 -29.84 25.89
C ILE A 173 5.08 -30.68 25.03
N VAL A 174 3.85 -30.19 24.86
CA VAL A 174 2.86 -30.82 24.00
C VAL A 174 2.90 -30.18 22.60
N TYR A 175 2.88 -28.85 22.52
CA TYR A 175 3.00 -28.07 21.28
C TYR A 175 3.29 -26.59 21.59
N TYR A 176 3.52 -25.79 20.55
CA TYR A 176 3.57 -24.34 20.61
C TYR A 176 2.47 -23.74 19.76
N ILE A 177 1.87 -22.63 20.20
CA ILE A 177 1.02 -21.80 19.35
C ILE A 177 1.83 -20.61 18.86
N ALA A 178 1.92 -20.43 17.54
CA ALA A 178 2.56 -19.25 16.94
C ALA A 178 1.54 -18.11 16.80
N TYR A 179 1.68 -17.10 17.65
CA TYR A 179 0.86 -15.89 17.65
C TYR A 179 1.53 -14.77 16.85
N ASN A 180 0.82 -14.22 15.87
CA ASN A 180 1.25 -13.06 15.10
C ASN A 180 0.73 -11.78 15.78
N PRO A 181 1.59 -10.98 16.44
CA PRO A 181 1.19 -9.78 17.15
C PRO A 181 0.75 -8.65 16.22
N ASN A 182 1.21 -8.64 14.96
CA ASN A 182 0.83 -7.63 13.97
C ASN A 182 -0.60 -7.88 13.50
N ALA A 183 -0.92 -9.14 13.15
CA ALA A 183 -2.27 -9.56 12.75
C ALA A 183 -3.21 -9.82 13.94
N LYS A 184 -2.68 -9.81 15.17
CA LYS A 184 -3.38 -10.08 16.43
C LYS A 184 -4.15 -11.41 16.45
N ARG A 185 -3.53 -12.48 15.93
CA ARG A 185 -4.16 -13.80 15.84
C ARG A 185 -3.14 -14.94 15.99
N ALA A 186 -3.62 -16.09 16.45
CA ALA A 186 -2.86 -17.34 16.44
C ALA A 186 -2.97 -17.99 15.06
N GLU A 187 -1.84 -18.28 14.43
CA GLU A 187 -1.82 -18.74 13.03
C GLU A 187 -1.42 -20.22 12.92
N PHE A 188 -0.44 -20.67 13.70
CA PHE A 188 0.09 -22.02 13.61
C PHE A 188 0.12 -22.76 14.95
N VAL A 189 0.08 -24.08 14.86
CA VAL A 189 0.56 -25.01 15.89
C VAL A 189 1.85 -25.62 15.40
N VAL A 190 2.84 -25.67 16.29
CA VAL A 190 4.19 -26.17 16.01
C VAL A 190 4.50 -27.27 17.01
N GLY A 191 4.87 -28.44 16.50
CA GLY A 191 5.35 -29.56 17.32
C GLY A 191 6.77 -29.32 17.84
N PRO A 192 7.15 -29.90 19.00
CA PRO A 192 8.50 -29.75 19.55
C PRO A 192 9.62 -30.07 18.55
N LYS A 193 9.47 -31.16 17.78
CA LYS A 193 10.43 -31.58 16.75
C LYS A 193 10.54 -30.61 15.57
N ALA A 194 9.46 -29.89 15.28
CA ALA A 194 9.37 -28.98 14.15
C ALA A 194 9.74 -27.53 14.52
N LEU A 195 10.10 -27.26 15.77
CA LEU A 195 10.43 -25.93 16.25
C LEU A 195 11.61 -25.30 15.49
N ALA A 196 12.65 -26.09 15.22
CA ALA A 196 13.83 -25.64 14.46
C ALA A 196 13.46 -25.28 13.01
N THR A 197 12.65 -26.12 12.35
CA THR A 197 12.14 -25.86 11.00
C THR A 197 11.28 -24.60 10.97
N PHE A 198 10.36 -24.43 11.93
CA PHE A 198 9.53 -23.23 12.01
C PHE A 198 10.39 -21.97 12.16
N ARG A 199 11.45 -22.01 12.98
CA ARG A 199 12.39 -20.88 13.12
C ARG A 199 13.13 -20.55 11.83
N ALA A 200 13.48 -21.56 11.04
CA ALA A 200 14.16 -21.36 9.76
C ALA A 200 13.22 -20.81 8.68
N GLU A 201 11.94 -21.20 8.71
CA GLU A 201 10.96 -20.97 7.62
C GLU A 201 9.82 -20.02 8.01
N HIS A 202 9.93 -19.29 9.13
CA HIS A 202 8.82 -18.47 9.64
C HIS A 202 8.37 -17.39 8.64
N THR A 203 9.23 -16.98 7.70
CA THR A 203 8.91 -15.94 6.71
C THR A 203 8.03 -16.52 5.59
N GLU A 204 8.36 -17.72 5.11
CA GLU A 204 7.57 -18.48 4.14
C GLU A 204 6.22 -18.87 4.75
N LEU A 205 6.22 -19.34 6.00
CA LEU A 205 5.01 -19.67 6.74
C LEU A 205 4.11 -18.44 6.94
N MET A 206 4.67 -17.24 7.11
CA MET A 206 3.87 -16.01 7.13
C MET A 206 3.10 -15.79 5.82
N ILE A 207 3.69 -16.12 4.67
CA ILE A 207 3.00 -16.02 3.37
C ILE A 207 1.86 -17.04 3.30
N VAL A 208 2.10 -18.28 3.77
CA VAL A 208 1.08 -19.32 3.86
C VAL A 208 -0.09 -18.87 4.74
N ALA A 209 0.17 -18.30 5.91
CA ALA A 209 -0.86 -17.74 6.77
C ALA A 209 -1.57 -16.54 6.12
N GLY A 210 -0.83 -15.65 5.45
CA GLY A 210 -1.42 -14.52 4.72
C GLY A 210 -2.45 -14.97 3.69
N ASN A 211 -2.11 -16.02 2.92
CA ASN A 211 -3.01 -16.60 1.92
C ASN A 211 -4.20 -17.33 2.56
N PHE A 212 -3.98 -18.06 3.66
CA PHE A 212 -5.04 -18.84 4.31
C PHE A 212 -6.04 -17.97 5.09
N PHE A 213 -5.56 -16.97 5.83
CA PHE A 213 -6.43 -16.10 6.62
C PHE A 213 -7.09 -15.00 5.77
N GLY A 214 -6.52 -14.69 4.60
CA GLY A 214 -7.10 -13.83 3.57
C GLY A 214 -7.60 -12.47 4.06
N VAL A 215 -8.46 -11.83 3.24
CA VAL A 215 -9.13 -10.56 3.59
C VAL A 215 -10.44 -10.81 4.37
N PHE A 216 -11.10 -11.95 4.12
CA PHE A 216 -12.43 -12.25 4.67
C PHE A 216 -12.40 -13.11 5.94
N GLY A 217 -11.21 -13.45 6.45
CA GLY A 217 -11.05 -14.39 7.55
C GLY A 217 -11.28 -15.84 7.11
N VAL A 218 -10.84 -16.78 7.96
CA VAL A 218 -10.90 -18.22 7.68
C VAL A 218 -12.34 -18.72 7.70
N GLN A 219 -12.75 -19.34 6.61
CA GLN A 219 -14.06 -19.95 6.45
C GLN A 219 -14.03 -21.44 6.82
N PRO A 220 -15.13 -22.02 7.35
CA PRO A 220 -15.17 -23.44 7.75
C PRO A 220 -14.81 -24.44 6.64
N HIS A 221 -15.15 -24.11 5.38
CA HIS A 221 -14.82 -24.95 4.23
C HIS A 221 -13.33 -24.90 3.87
N GLU A 222 -12.65 -23.75 4.07
CA GLU A 222 -11.20 -23.62 3.87
C GLU A 222 -10.43 -24.45 4.90
N VAL A 223 -10.92 -24.48 6.15
CA VAL A 223 -10.39 -25.37 7.20
C VAL A 223 -10.50 -26.82 6.78
N SER A 224 -11.70 -27.24 6.35
CA SER A 224 -11.94 -28.63 5.95
C SER A 224 -11.14 -29.01 4.69
N ALA A 225 -10.98 -28.10 3.73
CA ALA A 225 -10.15 -28.30 2.54
C ALA A 225 -8.67 -28.46 2.90
N ALA A 226 -8.14 -27.63 3.79
CA ALA A 226 -6.76 -27.76 4.27
C ALA A 226 -6.54 -29.05 5.08
N GLN A 227 -7.56 -29.52 5.81
CA GLN A 227 -7.52 -30.80 6.51
C GLN A 227 -7.33 -31.98 5.54
N ILE A 228 -7.86 -31.93 4.32
CA ILE A 228 -7.65 -32.99 3.30
C ILE A 228 -6.16 -33.21 3.06
N GLY A 229 -5.41 -32.15 2.76
CA GLY A 229 -3.96 -32.25 2.51
C GLY A 229 -3.20 -32.73 3.74
N HIS A 230 -3.56 -32.23 4.92
CA HIS A 230 -2.97 -32.66 6.19
C HIS A 230 -3.15 -34.16 6.44
N PHE A 231 -4.38 -34.67 6.29
CA PHE A 231 -4.69 -36.08 6.51
C PHE A 231 -4.08 -37.00 5.44
N ALA A 232 -4.03 -36.56 4.19
CA ALA A 232 -3.39 -37.29 3.11
C ALA A 232 -1.90 -37.49 3.39
N LEU A 233 -1.18 -36.46 3.84
CA LEU A 233 0.24 -36.55 4.21
C LEU A 233 0.50 -37.48 5.41
N GLN A 234 -0.48 -37.63 6.30
CA GLN A 234 -0.42 -38.56 7.43
C GLN A 234 -0.84 -40.00 7.07
N GLY A 235 -1.28 -40.25 5.82
CA GLY A 235 -1.83 -41.55 5.41
C GLY A 235 -3.17 -41.90 6.04
N ASN A 236 -3.87 -40.94 6.65
CA ASN A 236 -5.17 -41.15 7.29
C ASN A 236 -6.31 -40.93 6.28
N TRP A 237 -6.55 -41.94 5.44
CA TRP A 237 -7.52 -41.84 4.34
C TRP A 237 -8.97 -41.68 4.80
N GLU A 238 -9.35 -42.27 5.94
CA GLU A 238 -10.70 -42.14 6.49
C GLU A 238 -11.00 -40.69 6.90
N ALA A 239 -10.10 -40.08 7.67
CA ALA A 239 -10.25 -38.68 8.08
C ALA A 239 -10.13 -37.71 6.89
N MET A 240 -9.33 -38.06 5.88
CA MET A 240 -9.27 -37.29 4.62
C MET A 240 -10.61 -37.29 3.89
N LEU A 241 -11.26 -38.45 3.74
CA LEU A 241 -12.57 -38.56 3.08
C LEU A 241 -13.66 -37.83 3.86
N GLU A 242 -13.62 -37.91 5.19
CA GLU A 242 -14.53 -37.15 6.06
C GLU A 242 -14.32 -35.64 5.90
N ALA A 243 -13.07 -35.16 5.92
CA ALA A 243 -12.73 -33.75 5.71
C ALA A 243 -13.16 -33.26 4.33
N TRP A 244 -13.01 -34.09 3.29
CA TRP A 244 -13.47 -33.77 1.94
C TRP A 244 -15.00 -33.63 1.87
N SER A 245 -15.74 -34.58 2.45
CA SER A 245 -17.20 -34.51 2.56
C SER A 245 -17.66 -33.26 3.33
N ASN A 246 -17.03 -32.97 4.46
CA ASN A 246 -17.32 -31.80 5.28
C ASN A 246 -16.99 -30.50 4.55
N SER A 247 -15.88 -30.46 3.80
CA SER A 247 -15.50 -29.31 2.97
C SER A 247 -16.59 -28.94 1.98
N TRP A 248 -17.15 -29.92 1.24
CA TRP A 248 -18.24 -29.66 0.31
C TRP A 248 -19.53 -29.23 1.02
N ARG A 249 -19.88 -29.89 2.12
CA ARG A 249 -21.09 -29.56 2.89
C ARG A 249 -21.04 -28.13 3.44
N GLU A 250 -19.89 -27.69 3.93
CA GLU A 250 -19.69 -26.33 4.45
C GLU A 250 -19.53 -25.29 3.34
N ALA A 251 -18.88 -25.66 2.22
CA ALA A 251 -18.79 -24.84 1.03
C ALA A 251 -20.17 -24.46 0.49
N LEU A 252 -21.07 -25.44 0.33
CA LEU A 252 -22.44 -25.21 -0.17
C LEU A 252 -23.27 -24.26 0.71
N LYS A 253 -22.95 -24.14 2.01
CA LYS A 253 -23.62 -23.23 2.95
C LYS A 253 -22.96 -21.85 3.03
N SER A 254 -21.74 -21.71 2.55
CA SER A 254 -20.90 -20.53 2.76
C SER A 254 -21.13 -19.51 1.64
N PRO A 255 -21.70 -18.32 1.92
CA PRO A 255 -21.87 -17.29 0.90
C PRO A 255 -20.53 -16.81 0.33
N THR A 256 -19.49 -16.78 1.16
CA THR A 256 -18.10 -16.49 0.78
C THR A 256 -17.51 -17.57 -0.11
N TRP A 257 -17.77 -18.85 0.16
CA TRP A 257 -17.41 -19.92 -0.78
C TRP A 257 -18.11 -19.74 -2.10
N TRP A 258 -19.41 -19.42 -2.12
CA TRP A 258 -20.08 -19.12 -3.39
C TRP A 258 -19.48 -17.89 -4.06
N LEU A 259 -19.11 -16.83 -3.35
CA LEU A 259 -18.41 -15.68 -3.95
C LEU A 259 -17.03 -16.04 -4.50
N GLN A 260 -16.29 -16.94 -3.83
CA GLN A 260 -14.98 -17.43 -4.25
C GLN A 260 -15.06 -18.51 -5.34
N ALA A 261 -16.05 -19.41 -5.30
CA ALA A 261 -16.26 -20.49 -6.23
C ALA A 261 -16.97 -19.99 -7.47
N ILE A 262 -17.94 -19.08 -7.33
CA ILE A 262 -18.39 -18.23 -8.42
C ILE A 262 -17.16 -17.48 -8.89
N GLY A 263 -16.48 -16.63 -8.10
CA GLY A 263 -15.23 -15.92 -8.43
C GLY A 263 -14.12 -16.71 -9.17
N ALA A 264 -13.83 -17.94 -8.75
CA ALA A 264 -12.79 -18.82 -9.29
C ALA A 264 -13.28 -19.60 -10.50
N THR A 265 -14.57 -19.94 -10.53
CA THR A 265 -15.29 -20.30 -11.76
C THR A 265 -15.72 -19.02 -12.50
N ALA A 266 -15.25 -17.81 -12.13
CA ALA A 266 -15.64 -16.47 -12.60
C ALA A 266 -14.47 -15.48 -12.83
N GLY A 267 -13.29 -15.86 -13.32
CA GLY A 267 -12.94 -17.03 -14.15
C GLY A 267 -13.83 -17.20 -15.40
N ALA A 268 -15.06 -17.65 -15.19
CA ALA A 268 -16.22 -17.75 -16.08
C ALA A 268 -17.62 -17.53 -15.39
N THR A 269 -17.99 -16.31 -14.91
CA THR A 269 -19.34 -15.78 -14.48
C THR A 269 -19.56 -15.26 -13.02
N ILE A 270 -19.24 -13.98 -12.73
CA ILE A 270 -19.61 -13.27 -11.48
C ILE A 270 -21.10 -12.92 -11.52
N ALA A 271 -21.84 -13.31 -10.47
CA ALA A 271 -23.28 -13.09 -10.31
C ALA A 271 -23.59 -11.75 -9.61
N GLY A 272 -24.40 -10.94 -10.28
CA GLY A 272 -24.97 -9.68 -9.79
C GLY A 272 -25.39 -8.77 -10.94
N ARG A 273 -24.72 -8.90 -12.08
CA ARG A 273 -25.14 -8.42 -13.40
C ARG A 273 -25.72 -9.61 -14.17
N SER A 274 -26.62 -9.39 -15.14
CA SER A 274 -27.09 -10.48 -16.00
C SER A 274 -25.86 -11.19 -16.60
N ALA A 275 -25.89 -12.51 -16.76
CA ALA A 275 -24.75 -13.26 -17.28
C ALA A 275 -24.21 -12.68 -18.61
N ALA A 276 -25.06 -12.02 -19.39
CA ALA A 276 -24.69 -11.26 -20.58
C ALA A 276 -23.84 -10.01 -20.26
N ALA A 277 -24.21 -9.21 -19.26
CA ALA A 277 -23.44 -8.02 -18.88
C ALA A 277 -22.07 -8.38 -18.28
N THR A 278 -21.98 -9.41 -17.44
CA THR A 278 -20.67 -9.88 -16.93
C THR A 278 -19.78 -10.44 -18.04
N ARG A 279 -20.36 -11.15 -19.02
CA ARG A 279 -19.63 -11.63 -20.20
C ARG A 279 -19.08 -10.48 -21.04
N LEU A 280 -19.92 -9.47 -21.32
CA LEU A 280 -19.49 -8.28 -22.07
C LEU A 280 -18.37 -7.53 -21.35
N GLU A 281 -18.40 -7.47 -20.01
CA GLU A 281 -17.33 -6.83 -19.22
C GLU A 281 -16.03 -7.63 -19.24
N LEU A 282 -16.10 -8.96 -19.18
CA LEU A 282 -14.90 -9.81 -19.29
C LEU A 282 -14.31 -9.74 -20.70
N GLU A 283 -15.14 -9.85 -21.74
CA GLU A 283 -14.71 -9.70 -23.13
C GLU A 283 -14.09 -8.31 -23.37
N ALA A 284 -14.67 -7.24 -22.77
CA ALA A 284 -14.09 -5.90 -22.83
C ALA A 284 -12.75 -5.79 -22.07
N ALA A 285 -12.61 -6.45 -20.91
CA ALA A 285 -11.35 -6.46 -20.16
C ALA A 285 -10.25 -7.24 -20.88
N GLU A 286 -10.57 -8.39 -21.47
CA GLU A 286 -9.65 -9.18 -22.30
C GLU A 286 -9.24 -8.40 -23.56
N ALA A 287 -10.21 -7.76 -24.22
CA ALA A 287 -9.96 -6.88 -25.36
C ALA A 287 -9.05 -5.71 -25.00
N GLU A 288 -9.28 -5.08 -23.84
CA GLU A 288 -8.43 -3.98 -23.35
C GLU A 288 -7.03 -4.45 -22.99
N HIS A 289 -6.88 -5.63 -22.40
CA HIS A 289 -5.55 -6.21 -22.12
C HIS A 289 -4.78 -6.52 -23.41
N ALA A 290 -5.45 -7.09 -24.41
CA ALA A 290 -4.88 -7.32 -25.74
C ALA A 290 -4.53 -6.00 -26.44
N ALA A 291 -5.41 -4.99 -26.34
CA ALA A 291 -5.20 -3.65 -26.88
C ALA A 291 -3.97 -2.98 -26.23
N LYS A 292 -3.83 -3.09 -24.91
CA LYS A 292 -2.66 -2.60 -24.18
C LYS A 292 -1.36 -3.24 -24.65
N ALA A 293 -1.34 -4.56 -24.77
CA ALA A 293 -0.16 -5.27 -25.28
C ALA A 293 0.23 -4.78 -26.69
N LYS A 294 -0.76 -4.61 -27.58
CA LYS A 294 -0.51 -4.12 -28.94
C LYS A 294 -0.09 -2.65 -28.98
N ALA A 295 -0.69 -1.81 -28.13
CA ALA A 295 -0.34 -0.40 -28.03
C ALA A 295 1.12 -0.22 -27.58
N VAL A 296 1.56 -0.99 -26.59
CA VAL A 296 2.96 -0.99 -26.12
C VAL A 296 3.93 -1.42 -27.23
N GLU A 297 3.59 -2.44 -28.01
CA GLU A 297 4.39 -2.89 -29.16
C GLU A 297 4.56 -1.78 -30.21
N LEU A 298 3.46 -1.14 -30.61
CA LEU A 298 3.47 -0.04 -31.60
C LEU A 298 4.22 1.19 -31.08
N GLU A 299 3.96 1.56 -29.82
CA GLU A 299 4.62 2.68 -29.15
C GLU A 299 6.15 2.48 -29.06
N ALA A 300 6.60 1.24 -28.83
CA ALA A 300 8.02 0.90 -28.83
C ALA A 300 8.65 1.08 -30.23
N ALA A 301 7.92 0.75 -31.30
CA ALA A 301 8.35 1.00 -32.68
C ALA A 301 8.38 2.51 -33.01
N ASP A 302 7.48 3.29 -32.41
CA ASP A 302 7.34 4.74 -32.62
C ASP A 302 8.30 5.61 -31.77
N GLY A 303 8.92 5.04 -30.73
CA GLY A 303 9.90 5.72 -29.87
C GLY A 303 9.37 6.21 -28.51
N GLY A 304 8.17 5.81 -28.08
CA GLY A 304 7.77 5.91 -26.68
C GLY A 304 7.22 7.26 -26.18
N HIS A 305 6.56 8.06 -27.02
CA HIS A 305 6.06 9.40 -26.64
C HIS A 305 4.55 9.53 -26.41
N SER A 306 3.73 8.70 -27.04
CA SER A 306 2.27 8.81 -26.93
C SER A 306 1.77 8.21 -25.60
N LEU A 307 1.99 6.92 -25.35
CA LEU A 307 1.46 6.24 -24.16
C LEU A 307 2.05 6.79 -22.86
N THR A 308 3.34 7.12 -22.84
CA THR A 308 3.99 7.63 -21.62
C THR A 308 3.44 8.98 -21.16
N ARG A 309 2.88 9.78 -22.07
CA ARG A 309 2.43 11.16 -21.80
C ARG A 309 0.92 11.36 -21.91
N HIS A 310 0.27 10.47 -22.64
CA HIS A 310 -1.15 10.55 -23.01
C HIS A 310 -1.86 9.20 -22.91
N GLY A 311 -1.19 8.13 -22.47
CA GLY A 311 -1.82 6.82 -22.30
C GLY A 311 -2.86 6.80 -21.18
N PRO A 312 -3.78 5.81 -21.19
CA PRO A 312 -4.86 5.71 -20.20
C PRO A 312 -4.38 5.69 -18.74
N GLU A 313 -3.16 5.23 -18.47
CA GLU A 313 -2.61 5.13 -17.12
C GLU A 313 -2.02 6.42 -16.56
N VAL A 314 -1.93 7.49 -17.36
CA VAL A 314 -1.43 8.78 -16.87
C VAL A 314 -2.45 9.36 -15.90
N SER A 315 -2.07 9.56 -14.64
CA SER A 315 -2.97 10.07 -13.60
C SER A 315 -3.35 11.53 -13.80
N ASP A 316 -4.53 11.92 -13.29
CA ASP A 316 -5.01 13.31 -13.30
C ASP A 316 -4.00 14.28 -12.68
N ALA A 317 -3.39 13.87 -11.56
CA ALA A 317 -2.35 14.63 -10.89
C ALA A 317 -1.14 14.91 -11.81
N HIS A 318 -0.74 13.96 -12.66
CA HIS A 318 0.33 14.15 -13.63
C HIS A 318 -0.10 15.05 -14.79
N LEU A 319 -1.33 14.90 -15.30
CA LEU A 319 -1.85 15.75 -16.36
C LEU A 319 -1.94 17.22 -15.90
N GLU A 320 -2.50 17.44 -14.71
CA GLU A 320 -2.61 18.77 -14.11
C GLU A 320 -1.22 19.38 -13.82
N ALA A 321 -0.31 18.58 -13.25
CA ALA A 321 1.06 19.02 -12.98
C ALA A 321 1.80 19.41 -14.25
N ARG A 322 1.56 18.76 -15.40
CA ARG A 322 2.18 19.12 -16.67
C ARG A 322 1.81 20.53 -17.12
N VAL A 323 0.53 20.89 -17.04
CA VAL A 323 0.06 22.23 -17.40
C VAL A 323 0.64 23.29 -16.45
N LYS A 324 0.77 22.95 -15.16
CA LYS A 324 1.28 23.85 -14.12
C LYS A 324 2.79 24.05 -14.13
N THR A 325 3.54 23.00 -14.38
CA THR A 325 5.01 22.99 -14.22
C THR A 325 5.77 22.94 -15.54
N GLY A 326 5.09 22.58 -16.62
CA GLY A 326 5.68 22.33 -17.92
C GLY A 326 6.42 21.00 -18.03
N TYR A 327 6.45 20.15 -16.99
CA TYR A 327 7.07 18.83 -17.06
C TYR A 327 6.04 17.77 -17.44
N ALA A 328 6.35 16.98 -18.47
CA ALA A 328 5.57 15.82 -18.83
C ALA A 328 5.56 14.78 -17.68
N PRO A 329 4.58 13.86 -17.65
CA PRO A 329 4.60 12.70 -16.76
C PRO A 329 5.97 11.98 -16.85
N PRO A 330 6.48 11.44 -15.74
CA PRO A 330 7.73 10.70 -15.75
C PRO A 330 7.61 9.46 -16.65
N ASP A 331 8.67 9.14 -17.39
CA ASP A 331 8.75 7.88 -18.13
C ASP A 331 8.94 6.67 -17.18
N ALA A 332 9.03 5.45 -17.74
CA ALA A 332 9.22 4.23 -16.95
C ALA A 332 10.54 4.22 -16.12
N ALA A 333 11.53 5.04 -16.49
CA ALA A 333 12.77 5.22 -15.77
C ALA A 333 12.71 6.40 -14.76
N GLY A 334 11.56 7.05 -14.62
CA GLY A 334 11.36 8.20 -13.73
C GLY A 334 11.85 9.53 -14.30
N ASN A 335 12.33 9.58 -15.55
CA ASN A 335 12.83 10.81 -16.15
C ASN A 335 11.68 11.74 -16.50
N ARG A 336 11.82 13.02 -16.18
CA ARG A 336 10.87 14.07 -16.56
C ARG A 336 11.42 14.88 -17.73
N VAL A 337 10.58 15.08 -18.74
CA VAL A 337 10.90 15.92 -19.90
C VAL A 337 10.20 17.26 -19.76
N PHE A 338 10.94 18.36 -19.87
CA PHE A 338 10.36 19.69 -19.92
C PHE A 338 9.70 19.91 -21.28
N SER A 339 8.38 19.90 -21.31
CA SER A 339 7.52 20.02 -22.49
C SER A 339 6.24 20.81 -22.12
N PRO A 340 6.37 22.13 -21.89
CA PRO A 340 5.25 22.98 -21.49
C PRO A 340 4.15 23.00 -22.55
N THR A 341 2.90 22.93 -22.10
CA THR A 341 1.71 22.86 -22.94
C THR A 341 0.52 23.50 -22.22
N PRO A 342 -0.38 24.20 -22.93
CA PRO A 342 -1.62 24.70 -22.34
C PRO A 342 -2.65 23.59 -22.09
N ALA A 343 -2.45 22.39 -22.60
CA ALA A 343 -3.36 21.25 -22.43
C ALA A 343 -2.60 19.93 -22.19
N SER A 344 -3.11 19.10 -21.29
CA SER A 344 -2.60 17.75 -21.04
C SER A 344 -3.76 16.76 -20.93
N THR A 345 -3.81 15.83 -21.85
CA THR A 345 -4.91 14.87 -22.05
C THR A 345 -4.42 13.43 -21.99
N ARG A 346 -5.33 12.50 -21.72
CA ARG A 346 -5.11 11.05 -21.83
C ARG A 346 -6.22 10.38 -22.60
N PHE A 347 -5.90 9.34 -23.35
CA PHE A 347 -6.93 8.48 -23.95
C PHE A 347 -7.74 7.77 -22.87
N LYS A 348 -9.01 7.48 -23.18
CA LYS A 348 -9.92 6.77 -22.27
C LYS A 348 -9.44 5.35 -21.94
N ASP A 349 -8.97 4.64 -22.95
CA ASP A 349 -8.54 3.23 -22.91
C ASP A 349 -7.59 2.93 -24.10
N HIS A 350 -6.91 1.79 -24.07
CA HIS A 350 -5.92 1.43 -25.10
C HIS A 350 -6.60 1.07 -26.41
N GLN A 351 -7.81 0.50 -26.35
CA GLN A 351 -8.59 0.26 -27.55
C GLN A 351 -8.87 1.57 -28.31
N THR A 352 -9.29 2.63 -27.61
CA THR A 352 -9.49 3.96 -28.20
C THR A 352 -8.18 4.54 -28.74
N TRP A 353 -7.06 4.36 -28.04
CA TRP A 353 -5.74 4.76 -28.56
C TRP A 353 -5.43 4.08 -29.91
N LEU A 354 -5.61 2.75 -30.01
CA LEU A 354 -5.36 2.01 -31.25
C LEU A 354 -6.26 2.46 -32.40
N GLU A 355 -7.57 2.58 -32.13
CA GLU A 355 -8.56 2.96 -33.13
C GLU A 355 -8.31 4.37 -33.68
N THR A 356 -8.04 5.32 -32.78
CA THR A 356 -7.78 6.71 -33.15
C THR A 356 -6.43 6.90 -33.84
N ARG A 357 -5.39 6.16 -33.42
CA ARG A 357 -4.09 6.11 -34.10
C ARG A 357 -4.25 5.59 -35.52
N GLN A 358 -4.92 4.47 -35.72
CA GLN A 358 -5.12 3.87 -37.04
C GLN A 358 -5.88 4.82 -37.97
N LYS A 359 -7.01 5.38 -37.51
CA LYS A 359 -7.79 6.35 -38.29
C LYS A 359 -6.97 7.59 -38.63
N ALA A 360 -6.14 8.07 -37.70
CA ALA A 360 -5.28 9.23 -37.95
C ALA A 360 -4.24 8.96 -39.04
N LEU A 361 -3.60 7.79 -39.02
CA LEU A 361 -2.64 7.37 -40.05
C LEU A 361 -3.31 7.27 -41.43
N GLU A 362 -4.48 6.65 -41.52
CA GLU A 362 -5.25 6.53 -42.77
C GLU A 362 -5.65 7.91 -43.30
N THR A 363 -6.09 8.80 -42.42
CA THR A 363 -6.51 10.17 -42.80
C THR A 363 -5.33 10.98 -43.31
N ILE A 364 -4.17 10.90 -42.63
CA ILE A 364 -2.94 11.58 -43.06
C ILE A 364 -2.46 11.02 -44.40
N ALA A 365 -2.39 9.70 -44.54
CA ALA A 365 -1.98 9.05 -45.79
C ALA A 365 -2.87 9.45 -46.96
N LYS A 366 -4.19 9.46 -46.75
CA LYS A 366 -5.17 9.88 -47.77
C LYS A 366 -5.03 11.36 -48.14
N LYS A 367 -4.87 12.23 -47.14
CA LYS A 367 -4.75 13.68 -47.35
C LYS A 367 -3.47 14.04 -48.11
N GLU A 368 -2.36 13.43 -47.75
CA GLU A 368 -1.05 13.70 -48.36
C GLU A 368 -0.81 12.87 -49.64
N GLY A 369 -1.68 11.91 -49.96
CA GLY A 369 -1.56 11.06 -51.14
C GLY A 369 -0.34 10.13 -51.09
N ILE A 370 0.03 9.66 -49.90
CA ILE A 370 1.22 8.83 -49.68
C ILE A 370 0.87 7.44 -49.13
N ASP A 371 1.81 6.51 -49.30
CA ASP A 371 1.77 5.18 -48.70
C ASP A 371 2.75 5.13 -47.52
N LEU A 372 2.23 5.11 -46.29
CA LEU A 372 3.03 5.07 -45.06
C LEU A 372 3.79 3.74 -44.86
N SER A 373 3.60 2.75 -45.73
CA SER A 373 4.44 1.53 -45.76
C SER A 373 5.68 1.67 -46.64
N LYS A 374 5.81 2.78 -47.38
CA LYS A 374 6.90 3.04 -48.32
C LYS A 374 7.70 4.28 -47.92
N PRO A 375 8.98 4.36 -48.33
CA PRO A 375 9.76 5.59 -48.17
C PRO A 375 9.07 6.77 -48.88
N PRO A 376 9.18 8.00 -48.33
CA PRO A 376 8.75 9.21 -49.02
C PRO A 376 9.47 9.34 -50.37
N PRO A 377 8.80 9.83 -51.43
CA PRO A 377 9.47 10.17 -52.68
C PRO A 377 10.60 11.19 -52.43
N PRO A 378 11.70 11.16 -53.21
CA PRO A 378 12.75 12.16 -53.08
C PRO A 378 12.21 13.59 -53.17
N GLY A 379 12.55 14.42 -52.19
CA GLY A 379 12.16 15.84 -52.15
C GLY A 379 10.81 16.14 -51.46
N THR A 380 10.09 15.14 -50.95
CA THR A 380 8.88 15.38 -50.15
C THR A 380 9.20 15.63 -48.67
N GLU A 381 8.28 16.26 -47.95
CA GLU A 381 8.40 16.43 -46.50
C GLU A 381 8.50 15.06 -45.80
N THR A 382 9.44 14.96 -44.86
CA THR A 382 9.66 13.75 -44.05
C THR A 382 8.94 13.81 -42.71
N THR A 383 8.24 14.91 -42.41
CA THR A 383 7.41 15.08 -41.22
C THR A 383 6.08 15.64 -41.66
N ILE A 384 5.01 14.89 -41.41
CA ILE A 384 3.64 15.28 -41.77
C ILE A 384 2.74 15.04 -40.58
N GLY A 385 1.61 15.72 -40.52
CA GLY A 385 0.69 15.56 -39.41
C GLY A 385 -0.67 16.15 -39.68
N GLY A 386 -1.59 15.91 -38.76
CA GLY A 386 -2.96 16.40 -38.88
C GLY A 386 -3.74 16.27 -37.58
N THR A 387 -4.85 16.99 -37.55
CA THR A 387 -5.90 16.84 -36.56
C THR A 387 -7.03 16.03 -37.18
N VAL A 388 -7.52 15.02 -36.47
CA VAL A 388 -8.55 14.10 -36.97
C VAL A 388 -9.71 14.06 -36.00
N GLU A 389 -10.90 14.31 -36.52
CA GLU A 389 -12.18 14.26 -35.81
C GLU A 389 -12.71 12.83 -35.77
N HIS A 390 -13.12 12.38 -34.57
CA HIS A 390 -13.61 11.02 -34.32
C HIS A 390 -15.12 10.96 -34.14
N HIS A 391 -15.80 12.10 -33.96
CA HIS A 391 -17.25 12.20 -33.75
C HIS A 391 -17.77 11.38 -32.55
N ARG A 392 -16.88 11.06 -31.61
CA ARG A 392 -17.18 10.41 -30.33
C ARG A 392 -16.15 10.84 -29.29
N PRO A 393 -16.51 10.83 -27.99
CA PRO A 393 -15.56 10.95 -26.89
C PRO A 393 -14.41 9.94 -27.02
N ILE A 394 -13.18 10.41 -26.89
CA ILE A 394 -11.98 9.56 -26.91
C ILE A 394 -11.10 9.69 -25.67
N ASP A 395 -11.42 10.61 -24.75
CA ASP A 395 -10.44 11.04 -23.77
C ASP A 395 -11.02 11.78 -22.54
N GLU A 396 -10.08 12.25 -21.71
CA GLU A 396 -10.25 13.33 -20.75
C GLU A 396 -8.91 14.02 -20.44
N GLY A 397 -8.91 15.13 -19.71
CA GLY A 397 -7.68 15.82 -19.33
C GLY A 397 -7.87 17.17 -18.65
N PHE A 398 -6.89 18.06 -18.83
CA PHE A 398 -6.86 19.40 -18.28
C PHE A 398 -6.43 20.42 -19.32
N ILE A 399 -7.14 21.55 -19.37
CA ILE A 399 -6.74 22.76 -20.10
C ILE A 399 -6.38 23.87 -19.13
N ALA A 400 -5.49 24.76 -19.55
CA ALA A 400 -5.13 25.96 -18.83
C ALA A 400 -6.25 26.99 -18.85
N LYS A 401 -6.45 27.71 -17.74
CA LYS A 401 -7.25 28.94 -17.76
C LYS A 401 -6.39 30.10 -18.27
N GLN A 402 -6.92 30.91 -19.18
CA GLN A 402 -6.13 31.93 -19.89
C GLN A 402 -5.50 32.96 -18.95
N GLU A 403 -6.22 33.36 -17.89
CA GLU A 403 -5.79 34.34 -16.90
C GLU A 403 -4.64 33.85 -15.99
N SER A 404 -4.29 32.57 -16.05
CA SER A 404 -3.28 31.94 -15.17
C SER A 404 -1.87 31.84 -15.79
N ALA A 405 -1.71 32.35 -17.02
CA ALA A 405 -0.47 32.22 -17.77
C ALA A 405 0.69 33.02 -17.14
N HIS A 406 1.82 32.36 -16.92
CA HIS A 406 3.07 32.98 -16.50
C HIS A 406 4.26 32.29 -17.18
N LYS A 407 5.46 32.88 -17.06
CA LYS A 407 6.67 32.38 -17.72
C LYS A 407 7.65 31.79 -16.70
N ILE A 408 8.23 30.64 -17.03
CA ILE A 408 9.32 30.01 -16.28
C ILE A 408 10.52 29.78 -17.20
N PRO A 409 11.77 29.85 -16.69
CA PRO A 409 12.95 29.58 -17.50
C PRO A 409 13.08 28.08 -17.82
N HIS A 410 13.35 27.75 -19.08
CA HIS A 410 13.66 26.39 -19.51
C HIS A 410 14.93 25.89 -18.81
N PRO A 411 14.92 24.69 -18.20
CA PRO A 411 16.00 24.24 -17.31
C PRO A 411 17.37 24.16 -17.97
N ARG A 412 17.44 23.84 -19.27
CA ARG A 412 18.70 23.74 -20.04
C ARG A 412 19.12 25.00 -20.79
N THR A 413 18.18 25.83 -21.23
CA THR A 413 18.46 26.91 -22.20
C THR A 413 18.20 28.31 -21.64
N GLY A 414 17.57 28.41 -20.46
CA GLY A 414 17.14 29.67 -19.87
C GLY A 414 16.00 30.38 -20.61
N LYS A 415 15.61 29.91 -21.81
CA LYS A 415 14.51 30.51 -22.59
C LYS A 415 13.21 30.44 -21.80
N LEU A 416 12.47 31.54 -21.75
CA LEU A 416 11.21 31.61 -21.02
C LEU A 416 10.11 30.82 -21.76
N SER A 417 9.48 29.88 -21.06
CA SER A 417 8.34 29.11 -21.55
C SER A 417 7.08 29.43 -20.75
N ARG A 418 5.92 29.37 -21.41
CA ARG A 418 4.62 29.64 -20.78
C ARG A 418 4.11 28.39 -20.04
N VAL A 419 3.69 28.58 -18.80
CA VAL A 419 2.95 27.60 -17.97
C VAL A 419 1.78 28.31 -17.29
N HIS A 420 0.93 27.56 -16.58
CA HIS A 420 -0.36 28.07 -16.12
C HIS A 420 -0.61 27.69 -14.66
N SER A 421 -0.91 28.66 -13.79
CA SER A 421 -1.10 28.38 -12.35
C SER A 421 -2.43 27.70 -12.03
N SER A 422 -3.41 27.73 -12.95
CA SER A 422 -4.70 27.09 -12.78
C SER A 422 -5.14 26.35 -14.05
N THR A 423 -5.93 25.32 -13.82
CA THR A 423 -6.42 24.40 -14.85
C THR A 423 -7.93 24.22 -14.72
N GLN A 424 -8.54 23.66 -15.75
CA GLN A 424 -9.91 23.20 -15.79
C GLN A 424 -9.91 21.78 -16.36
N ALA A 425 -10.60 20.86 -15.67
CA ALA A 425 -10.80 19.51 -16.18
C ALA A 425 -11.68 19.56 -17.45
N VAL A 426 -11.34 18.74 -18.43
CA VAL A 426 -12.06 18.57 -19.70
C VAL A 426 -12.31 17.08 -19.91
N ALA A 427 -13.43 16.74 -20.52
CA ALA A 427 -13.76 15.37 -20.87
C ALA A 427 -14.54 15.34 -22.17
N GLY A 428 -14.51 14.19 -22.84
CA GLY A 428 -15.30 13.97 -24.04
C GLY A 428 -14.75 14.63 -25.29
N ILE A 429 -13.45 14.95 -25.32
CA ILE A 429 -12.79 15.53 -26.49
C ILE A 429 -12.86 14.49 -27.61
N THR A 430 -12.98 14.98 -28.85
CA THR A 430 -13.30 14.14 -30.01
C THR A 430 -12.25 14.19 -31.11
N ARG A 431 -11.19 15.02 -30.97
CA ARG A 431 -10.09 15.06 -31.95
C ARG A 431 -8.79 14.52 -31.38
N THR A 432 -8.00 13.92 -32.24
CA THR A 432 -6.58 13.65 -31.99
C THR A 432 -5.70 14.53 -32.86
N ARG A 433 -4.54 14.92 -32.34
CA ARG A 433 -3.42 15.44 -33.13
C ARG A 433 -2.36 14.37 -33.30
N THR A 434 -1.94 14.13 -34.54
CA THR A 434 -0.96 13.10 -34.88
C THR A 434 0.13 13.69 -35.77
N ILE A 435 1.39 13.37 -35.47
CA ILE A 435 2.55 13.68 -36.32
C ILE A 435 3.28 12.38 -36.61
N VAL A 436 3.59 12.14 -37.87
CA VAL A 436 4.44 11.05 -38.33
C VAL A 436 5.70 11.59 -38.98
N GLN A 437 6.80 10.87 -38.79
CA GLN A 437 8.10 11.25 -39.31
C GLN A 437 8.80 10.04 -39.93
N TRP A 438 9.38 10.22 -41.11
CA TRP A 438 10.28 9.25 -41.73
C TRP A 438 11.65 9.31 -41.05
N ASP A 439 12.10 8.20 -40.47
CA ASP A 439 13.38 8.14 -39.74
C ASP A 439 14.57 7.67 -40.59
N GLY A 440 14.36 7.48 -41.90
CA GLY A 440 15.33 6.88 -42.82
C GLY A 440 15.02 5.44 -43.19
N HIS A 441 14.21 4.75 -42.38
CA HIS A 441 13.86 3.33 -42.56
C HIS A 441 12.36 3.06 -42.56
N GLN A 442 11.60 3.78 -41.73
CA GLN A 442 10.15 3.65 -41.61
C GLN A 442 9.50 4.96 -41.16
N TRP A 443 8.19 5.08 -41.39
CA TRP A 443 7.38 6.14 -40.80
C TRP A 443 7.09 5.80 -39.34
N LYS A 444 7.37 6.74 -38.42
CA LYS A 444 7.12 6.63 -36.98
C LYS A 444 6.12 7.66 -36.51
N VAL A 445 5.23 7.29 -35.60
CA VAL A 445 4.33 8.25 -34.94
C VAL A 445 5.08 8.96 -33.82
N THR A 446 5.58 10.16 -34.09
CA THR A 446 6.36 10.92 -33.10
C THR A 446 5.48 11.66 -32.09
N GLN A 447 4.22 11.94 -32.44
CA GLN A 447 3.21 12.47 -31.55
C GLN A 447 1.84 11.88 -31.89
N HIS A 448 1.10 11.45 -30.86
CA HIS A 448 -0.31 11.10 -30.97
C HIS A 448 -0.97 11.39 -29.63
N PHE A 449 -1.93 12.30 -29.60
CA PHE A 449 -2.63 12.66 -28.37
C PHE A 449 -4.00 13.27 -28.66
N PRO A 450 -4.94 13.20 -27.70
CA PRO A 450 -6.20 13.91 -27.81
C PRO A 450 -6.00 15.44 -27.73
N GLU A 451 -6.57 16.18 -28.67
CA GLU A 451 -6.35 17.63 -28.83
C GLU A 451 -7.44 18.42 -28.09
N ALA A 452 -7.14 18.94 -26.89
CA ALA A 452 -8.09 19.73 -26.12
C ALA A 452 -8.06 21.24 -26.46
N THR A 453 -7.12 21.70 -27.28
CA THR A 453 -7.04 23.13 -27.60
C THR A 453 -8.29 23.58 -28.35
N GLY A 454 -8.97 24.60 -27.84
CA GLY A 454 -10.21 25.10 -28.41
C GLY A 454 -11.47 24.31 -28.02
N TRP A 455 -11.36 23.30 -27.15
CA TRP A 455 -12.49 22.56 -26.61
C TRP A 455 -13.32 23.43 -25.65
N ASP A 456 -14.63 23.48 -25.86
CA ASP A 456 -15.59 24.12 -24.96
C ASP A 456 -16.39 23.05 -24.20
N ASN A 457 -16.12 22.95 -22.90
CA ASN A 457 -16.81 22.03 -21.99
C ASN A 457 -18.32 22.28 -21.89
N ALA A 458 -18.78 23.52 -22.11
CA ALA A 458 -20.20 23.84 -21.98
C ALA A 458 -21.02 23.27 -23.14
N THR A 459 -20.46 23.31 -24.35
CA THR A 459 -21.13 22.83 -25.57
C THR A 459 -20.70 21.42 -25.97
N GLY A 460 -19.56 20.93 -25.48
CA GLY A 460 -18.96 19.67 -25.93
C GLY A 460 -18.50 19.75 -27.39
N THR A 461 -18.02 20.92 -27.81
CA THR A 461 -17.60 21.20 -29.19
C THR A 461 -16.33 22.05 -29.24
N TYR A 462 -15.69 22.13 -30.40
CA TYR A 462 -14.57 23.04 -30.62
C TYR A 462 -15.01 24.40 -31.14
N LEU A 463 -14.40 25.45 -30.62
CA LEU A 463 -14.67 26.84 -31.02
C LEU A 463 -14.26 27.15 -32.47
N ASP A 464 -13.44 26.30 -33.10
CA ASP A 464 -12.94 26.44 -34.47
C ASP A 464 -13.65 25.54 -35.50
N ALA A 465 -14.81 24.96 -35.14
CA ALA A 465 -15.50 23.95 -35.96
C ALA A 465 -15.87 24.39 -37.39
N ALA A 466 -15.71 25.67 -37.75
CA ALA A 466 -15.95 26.19 -39.09
C ALA A 466 -14.82 25.92 -40.11
N GLU A 467 -13.59 25.57 -39.71
CA GLU A 467 -12.45 25.51 -40.66
C GLU A 467 -11.93 24.09 -41.00
N PHE A 468 -12.38 23.04 -40.31
CA PHE A 468 -11.80 21.68 -40.46
C PHE A 468 -12.73 20.63 -41.07
N SER A 469 -13.94 21.01 -41.50
CA SER A 469 -14.79 20.14 -42.32
C SER A 469 -14.24 20.10 -43.75
N VAL A 470 -13.35 19.13 -44.03
CA VAL A 470 -13.09 18.71 -45.41
C VAL A 470 -14.31 17.86 -45.84
N PRO A 471 -15.00 18.21 -46.94
CA PRO A 471 -16.17 17.47 -47.41
C PRO A 471 -15.86 16.03 -47.85
#